data_AF-A0A1M4ZKJ3-F1
#
_entry.id   AF-A0A1M4ZKJ3-F1
#
_cell.length_a   1.000
_cell.length_b   1.000
_cell.length_c   1.000
_cell.angle_alpha   90.00
_cell.angle_beta   90.00
_cell.angle_gamma   90.00
#
_symmetry.space_group_name_H-M   'P 1'
#
loop_
_entity.id
_entity.type
_entity.pdbx_description
1 polymer ?
#
loop_
_entity_poly.entity_id
_entity_poly.type
_entity_poly.pdbx_seq_one_letter_code
_entity_poly.pdbx_strand_id
1 'polypeptide(L)'
;MNISEKIHQMQNVFHHINDGHPIHDLMLGLRLMTATMLFSAAVFLPIQPPRIYSDAEESLLMASAASVETDKRSMQPIFLRESAAAFLAVLLLIRAAKAEPFLTEALKTASGSLYRLCGLENRLKSRKSLARKIRDDAASDNIPLTDAAADVSDVLRYTMVADEKNYGQMVRDVITALRRQGIRILKFRNAWGGKFYQGINVKLLTPDGMKAELQLHTPQSFDIKERSHVFYEIRRSAASTAEEIKKAIADSIAINSLVRVPQGAMSITCPA
;
A
#
# COMPACT_ATOMS: atom_id res chain seq x y z
N MET A 1 -32.99 20.00 8.60
CA MET A 1 -32.17 20.97 9.35
C MET A 1 -31.12 21.52 8.42
N ASN A 2 -31.17 22.82 8.12
CA ASN A 2 -30.25 23.48 7.19
C ASN A 2 -28.89 23.73 7.87
N ILE A 3 -27.81 23.85 7.09
CA ILE A 3 -26.43 24.04 7.54
C ILE A 3 -26.31 25.22 8.52
N SER A 4 -27.08 26.29 8.30
CA SER A 4 -27.11 27.46 9.19
C SER A 4 -27.64 27.14 10.60
N GLU A 5 -28.62 26.24 10.72
CA GLU A 5 -29.15 25.81 12.03
C GLU A 5 -28.15 24.93 12.78
N LYS A 6 -27.37 24.09 12.07
CA LYS A 6 -26.30 23.30 12.68
C LYS A 6 -25.16 24.17 13.23
N ILE A 7 -24.81 25.24 12.51
CA ILE A 7 -23.78 26.19 12.95
C ILE A 7 -24.24 26.93 14.21
N HIS A 8 -25.51 27.33 14.27
CA HIS A 8 -26.04 28.04 15.44
C HIS A 8 -26.18 27.11 16.66
N GLN A 9 -26.53 25.84 16.45
CA GLN A 9 -26.56 24.83 17.52
C GLN A 9 -25.16 24.54 18.08
N MET A 10 -24.13 24.56 17.23
CA MET A 10 -22.73 24.43 17.67
C MET A 10 -22.26 25.64 18.48
N GLN A 11 -22.68 26.86 18.13
CA GLN A 11 -22.33 28.08 18.87
C GLN A 11 -22.97 28.13 20.27
N ASN A 12 -24.18 27.58 20.44
CA ASN A 12 -24.84 27.53 21.75
C ASN A 12 -24.20 26.54 22.73
N VAL A 13 -23.47 25.53 22.25
CA VAL A 13 -22.68 24.63 23.12
C VAL A 13 -21.46 25.36 23.70
N PHE A 14 -20.97 26.43 23.05
CA PHE A 14 -19.79 27.18 23.49
C PHE A 14 -20.04 28.15 24.65
N HIS A 15 -21.29 28.49 24.99
CA HIS A 15 -21.56 29.41 26.12
C HIS A 15 -21.55 28.72 27.50
N HIS A 16 -21.48 27.38 27.56
CA HIS A 16 -21.47 26.63 28.82
C HIS A 16 -20.11 26.04 29.22
N ILE A 17 -19.03 26.45 28.56
CA ILE A 17 -17.66 26.08 28.96
C ILE A 17 -16.94 27.36 29.39
N ASN A 18 -17.36 27.96 30.50
CA ASN A 18 -16.55 28.99 31.16
C ASN A 18 -16.54 28.89 32.69
N ASP A 19 -16.82 27.69 33.22
CA ASP A 19 -16.69 27.40 34.64
C ASP A 19 -15.58 26.36 34.86
N GLY A 20 -14.33 26.85 34.99
CA GLY A 20 -13.40 26.32 36.00
C GLY A 20 -12.55 25.07 35.74
N HIS A 21 -12.05 24.79 34.52
CA HIS A 21 -11.08 23.71 34.30
C HIS A 21 -9.82 24.12 33.50
N PRO A 22 -8.65 23.47 33.75
CA PRO A 22 -7.33 24.08 33.57
C PRO A 22 -6.86 24.12 32.11
N ILE A 23 -5.99 25.11 31.84
CA ILE A 23 -5.37 25.54 30.56
C ILE A 23 -4.79 24.39 29.70
N HIS A 24 -4.65 23.18 30.24
CA HIS A 24 -4.21 21.98 29.54
C HIS A 24 -5.23 21.45 28.50
N ASP A 25 -6.54 21.57 28.77
CA ASP A 25 -7.60 21.14 27.84
C ASP A 25 -7.79 22.09 26.65
N LEU A 26 -7.47 23.38 26.84
CA LEU A 26 -7.52 24.38 25.77
C LEU A 26 -6.43 24.11 24.71
N MET A 27 -5.24 23.68 25.14
CA MET A 27 -4.14 23.28 24.25
C MET A 27 -4.42 21.98 23.49
N LEU A 28 -5.13 21.03 24.11
CA LEU A 28 -5.57 19.80 23.47
C LEU A 28 -6.68 20.06 22.44
N GLY A 29 -7.65 20.91 22.79
CA GLY A 29 -8.71 21.37 21.89
C GLY A 29 -8.18 22.15 20.70
N LEU A 30 -7.18 23.01 20.89
CA LEU A 30 -6.54 23.76 19.80
C LEU A 30 -5.75 22.83 18.85
N ARG A 31 -5.09 21.80 19.37
CA ARG A 31 -4.42 20.77 18.55
C ARG A 31 -5.43 19.93 17.76
N LEU A 32 -6.54 19.53 18.37
CA LEU A 32 -7.62 18.80 17.70
C LEU A 32 -8.28 19.66 16.61
N MET A 33 -8.48 20.96 16.85
CA MET A 33 -9.04 21.89 15.86
C MET A 33 -8.07 22.11 14.67
N THR A 34 -6.76 22.20 14.91
CA THR A 34 -5.78 22.27 13.81
C THR A 34 -5.73 20.99 12.97
N ALA A 35 -5.81 19.81 13.60
CA ALA A 35 -5.87 18.54 12.91
C ALA A 35 -7.18 18.37 12.11
N THR A 36 -8.33 18.79 12.67
CA THR A 36 -9.64 18.71 12.01
C THR A 36 -9.78 19.74 10.86
N MET A 37 -9.17 20.92 10.99
CA MET A 37 -9.09 21.90 9.89
C MET A 37 -8.13 21.43 8.77
N LEU A 38 -7.01 20.80 9.10
CA LEU A 38 -6.16 20.11 8.10
C LEU A 38 -6.91 18.94 7.44
N PHE A 39 -7.75 18.22 8.18
CA PHE A 39 -8.63 17.15 7.69
C PHE A 39 -9.68 17.67 6.70
N SER A 40 -10.26 18.85 6.95
CA SER A 40 -11.29 19.44 6.08
C SER A 40 -10.70 20.07 4.81
N ALA A 41 -9.49 20.63 4.87
CA ALA A 41 -8.85 21.27 3.72
C ALA A 41 -8.33 20.27 2.67
N ALA A 42 -7.94 19.06 3.08
CA ALA A 42 -7.41 18.03 2.18
C ALA A 42 -8.48 17.31 1.33
N VAL A 43 -9.76 17.48 1.67
CA VAL A 43 -10.88 16.78 1.01
C VAL A 43 -11.45 17.56 -0.20
N PHE A 44 -11.19 18.87 -0.32
CA PHE A 44 -11.88 19.72 -1.30
C PHE A 44 -11.02 20.65 -2.19
N LEU A 45 -9.68 20.61 -2.13
CA LEU A 45 -8.85 21.44 -3.01
C LEU A 45 -8.31 20.67 -4.23
N PRO A 46 -8.28 21.29 -5.42
CA PRO A 46 -7.63 20.72 -6.59
C PRO A 46 -6.13 20.55 -6.29
N ILE A 47 -5.56 19.49 -6.86
CA ILE A 47 -4.19 19.02 -6.69
C ILE A 47 -3.20 20.21 -6.79
N GLN A 48 -2.72 20.68 -5.65
CA GLN A 48 -1.45 21.40 -5.58
C GLN A 48 -0.31 20.38 -5.51
N PRO A 49 0.90 20.67 -6.03
CA PRO A 49 2.01 19.74 -5.98
C PRO A 49 2.24 19.27 -4.53
N PRO A 50 2.63 18.00 -4.32
CA PRO A 50 2.73 17.44 -2.99
C PRO A 50 3.71 18.27 -2.16
N ARG A 51 3.19 18.94 -1.12
CA ARG A 51 4.02 19.59 -0.11
C ARG A 51 4.85 18.48 0.54
N ILE A 52 6.18 18.59 0.47
CA ILE A 52 7.09 17.66 1.15
C ILE A 52 6.94 17.95 2.65
N TYR A 53 6.25 17.07 3.37
CA TYR A 53 6.18 17.13 4.82
C TYR A 53 7.52 16.67 5.41
N SER A 54 7.95 17.33 6.48
CA SER A 54 9.09 16.90 7.29
C SER A 54 8.76 15.63 8.09
N ASP A 55 9.78 14.89 8.53
CA ASP A 55 9.58 13.66 9.33
C ASP A 55 8.79 13.93 10.63
N ALA A 56 8.92 15.14 11.19
CA ALA A 56 8.19 15.59 12.37
C ALA A 56 6.70 15.84 12.06
N GLU A 57 6.39 16.47 10.93
CA GLU A 57 5.00 16.66 10.48
C GLU A 57 4.37 15.31 10.16
N GLU A 58 5.08 14.41 9.49
CA GLU A 58 4.56 13.08 9.19
C GLU A 58 4.27 12.28 10.47
N SER A 59 5.18 12.33 11.44
CA SER A 59 4.98 11.71 12.76
C SER A 59 3.75 12.28 13.48
N LEU A 60 3.54 13.60 13.41
CA LEU A 60 2.37 14.27 13.98
C LEU A 60 1.08 13.87 13.27
N LEU A 61 1.09 13.76 11.93
CA LEU A 61 -0.06 13.28 11.16
C LEU A 61 -0.39 11.82 11.52
N MET A 62 0.61 10.94 11.63
CA MET A 62 0.42 9.55 12.07
C MET A 62 -0.17 9.47 13.49
N ALA A 63 0.33 10.28 14.42
CA ALA A 63 -0.20 10.37 15.78
C ALA A 63 -1.67 10.88 15.80
N SER A 64 -2.01 11.81 14.92
CA SER A 64 -3.39 12.28 14.76
C SER A 64 -4.30 11.18 14.21
N ALA A 65 -3.84 10.37 13.25
CA ALA A 65 -4.62 9.25 12.71
C ALA A 65 -4.89 8.18 13.79
N ALA A 66 -3.88 7.85 14.58
CA ALA A 66 -4.01 6.94 15.72
C ALA A 66 -5.00 7.47 16.77
N SER A 67 -4.96 8.78 17.06
CA SER A 67 -5.85 9.41 18.03
C SER A 67 -7.33 9.35 17.59
N VAL A 68 -7.59 9.55 16.29
CA VAL A 68 -8.95 9.43 15.70
C VAL A 68 -9.51 8.01 15.80
N GLU A 69 -8.66 6.97 15.74
CA GLU A 69 -9.10 5.57 15.90
C GLU A 69 -9.55 5.27 17.34
N THR A 70 -8.99 5.98 18.34
CA THR A 70 -9.28 5.75 19.76
C THR A 70 -10.48 6.54 20.31
N ASP A 71 -10.92 7.59 19.62
CA ASP A 71 -12.01 8.45 20.10
C ASP A 71 -13.39 7.84 19.82
N LYS A 72 -14.08 7.42 20.89
CA LYS A 72 -15.43 6.83 20.84
C LYS A 72 -16.56 7.87 20.82
N ARG A 73 -16.26 9.18 20.89
CA ARG A 73 -17.26 10.22 21.21
C ARG A 73 -17.76 11.08 20.04
N SER A 74 -17.32 10.88 18.80
CA SER A 74 -17.88 11.67 17.69
C SER A 74 -17.93 10.90 16.37
N MET A 75 -19.11 10.98 15.70
CA MET A 75 -19.45 10.44 14.37
C MET A 75 -19.42 8.89 14.25
N GLN A 76 -20.20 8.30 13.31
CA GLN A 76 -20.40 6.84 13.30
C GLN A 76 -19.06 6.10 13.16
N PRO A 77 -18.74 5.08 13.98
CA PRO A 77 -17.41 4.45 14.06
C PRO A 77 -16.85 3.97 12.71
N ILE A 78 -17.75 3.55 11.80
CA ILE A 78 -17.40 3.12 10.44
C ILE A 78 -16.84 4.28 9.62
N PHE A 79 -17.45 5.46 9.69
CA PHE A 79 -17.02 6.64 8.93
C PHE A 79 -15.64 7.15 9.36
N LEU A 80 -15.33 7.10 10.67
CA LEU A 80 -14.01 7.47 11.18
C LEU A 80 -12.95 6.49 10.69
N ARG A 81 -13.23 5.18 10.75
CA ARG A 81 -12.29 4.14 10.30
C ARG A 81 -12.02 4.24 8.80
N GLU A 82 -13.04 4.53 7.99
CA GLU A 82 -12.86 4.78 6.55
C GLU A 82 -11.99 5.99 6.28
N SER A 83 -12.25 7.10 6.97
CA SER A 83 -11.51 8.35 6.80
C SER A 83 -10.06 8.23 7.28
N ALA A 84 -9.82 7.56 8.40
CA ALA A 84 -8.48 7.29 8.93
C ALA A 84 -7.65 6.43 7.95
N ALA A 85 -8.22 5.36 7.41
CA ALA A 85 -7.53 4.54 6.41
C ALA A 85 -7.24 5.30 5.11
N ALA A 86 -8.15 6.17 4.68
CA ALA A 86 -7.94 7.03 3.51
C ALA A 86 -6.80 8.02 3.75
N PHE A 87 -6.71 8.60 4.94
CA PHE A 87 -5.65 9.51 5.34
C PHE A 87 -4.27 8.81 5.41
N LEU A 88 -4.19 7.64 6.07
CA LEU A 88 -2.97 6.83 6.10
C LEU A 88 -2.51 6.42 4.68
N ALA A 89 -3.45 6.10 3.80
CA ALA A 89 -3.14 5.82 2.40
C ALA A 89 -2.52 7.03 1.68
N VAL A 90 -3.00 8.25 1.94
CA VAL A 90 -2.40 9.47 1.37
C VAL A 90 -0.97 9.67 1.88
N LEU A 91 -0.72 9.50 3.18
CA LEU A 91 0.61 9.62 3.76
C LEU A 91 1.61 8.63 3.14
N LEU A 92 1.22 7.36 3.06
CA LEU A 92 2.04 6.33 2.41
C LEU A 92 2.30 6.65 0.94
N LEU A 93 1.35 7.22 0.21
CA LEU A 93 1.55 7.63 -1.18
C LEU A 93 2.53 8.78 -1.32
N ILE A 94 2.53 9.74 -0.39
CA ILE A 94 3.50 10.84 -0.38
C ILE A 94 4.91 10.29 -0.14
N ARG A 95 5.09 9.41 0.86
CA ARG A 95 6.38 8.72 1.08
C ARG A 95 6.83 7.92 -0.14
N ALA A 96 5.92 7.12 -0.68
CA ALA A 96 6.18 6.32 -1.87
C ALA A 96 6.60 7.18 -3.06
N ALA A 97 5.92 8.30 -3.31
CA ALA A 97 6.25 9.22 -4.39
C ALA A 97 7.64 9.86 -4.22
N LYS A 98 8.10 10.08 -2.98
CA LYS A 98 9.46 10.57 -2.69
C LYS A 98 10.53 9.52 -2.98
N ALA A 99 10.28 8.26 -2.64
CA ALA A 99 11.21 7.15 -2.86
C ALA A 99 11.20 6.61 -4.31
N GLU A 100 10.10 6.82 -5.03
CA GLU A 100 9.86 6.25 -6.36
C GLU A 100 10.97 6.56 -7.38
N PRO A 101 11.46 7.80 -7.55
CA PRO A 101 12.49 8.09 -8.55
C PRO A 101 13.77 7.28 -8.33
N PHE A 102 14.22 7.15 -7.08
CA PHE A 102 15.41 6.37 -6.73
C PHE A 102 15.23 4.89 -7.10
N LEU A 103 14.11 4.29 -6.68
CA LEU A 103 13.88 2.87 -6.91
C LEU A 103 13.65 2.54 -8.39
N THR A 104 12.94 3.42 -9.11
CA THR A 104 12.74 3.27 -10.56
C THR A 104 14.06 3.35 -11.32
N GLU A 105 14.94 4.30 -11.01
CA GLU A 105 16.25 4.40 -11.68
C GLU A 105 17.17 3.23 -11.33
N ALA A 106 17.15 2.75 -10.08
CA ALA A 106 17.88 1.54 -9.68
C ALA A 106 17.41 0.32 -10.48
N LEU A 107 16.11 0.15 -10.68
CA LEU A 107 15.54 -0.95 -11.45
C LEU A 107 15.77 -0.83 -12.95
N LYS A 108 15.71 0.37 -13.54
CA LYS A 108 16.08 0.60 -14.95
C LYS A 108 17.56 0.30 -15.20
N THR A 109 18.42 0.70 -14.27
CA THR A 109 19.85 0.38 -14.34
C THR A 109 20.06 -1.14 -14.26
N ALA A 110 19.35 -1.80 -13.34
CA ALA A 110 19.41 -3.26 -13.20
C ALA A 110 18.79 -4.02 -14.37
N SER A 111 17.81 -3.44 -15.08
CA SER A 111 17.22 -4.05 -16.28
C SER A 111 18.19 -4.03 -17.46
N GLY A 112 18.97 -2.95 -17.59
CA GLY A 112 19.84 -2.72 -18.74
C GLY A 112 19.05 -2.84 -20.06
N SER A 113 19.67 -3.46 -21.06
CA SER A 113 19.03 -3.82 -22.33
C SER A 113 18.51 -5.27 -22.39
N LEU A 114 18.78 -6.07 -21.35
CA LEU A 114 18.51 -7.51 -21.35
C LEU A 114 17.13 -7.85 -20.80
N TYR A 115 16.61 -7.02 -19.88
CA TYR A 115 15.36 -7.28 -19.18
C TYR A 115 14.39 -6.13 -19.40
N ARG A 116 13.10 -6.41 -19.24
CA ARG A 116 12.04 -5.43 -19.42
C ARG A 116 11.37 -5.11 -18.10
N LEU A 117 11.39 -3.83 -17.74
CA LEU A 117 10.59 -3.29 -16.65
C LEU A 117 9.18 -2.99 -17.17
N CYS A 118 8.18 -3.71 -16.66
CA CYS A 118 6.78 -3.63 -17.09
C CYS A 118 5.88 -3.00 -16.02
N GLY A 119 4.77 -2.39 -16.44
CA GLY A 119 3.72 -1.90 -15.54
C GLY A 119 4.08 -0.62 -14.79
N LEU A 120 5.02 0.19 -15.32
CA LEU A 120 5.49 1.41 -14.66
C LEU A 120 4.39 2.47 -14.50
N GLU A 121 3.41 2.48 -15.38
CA GLU A 121 2.21 3.32 -15.29
C GLU A 121 1.36 3.00 -14.04
N ASN A 122 1.47 1.77 -13.53
CA ASN A 122 0.73 1.27 -12.36
C ASN A 122 1.64 1.04 -11.14
N ARG A 123 2.87 1.59 -11.14
CA ARG A 123 3.87 1.34 -10.08
C ARG A 123 3.45 1.85 -8.70
N LEU A 124 2.63 2.89 -8.65
CA LEU A 124 2.02 3.41 -7.43
C LEU A 124 0.60 2.85 -7.29
N LYS A 125 0.31 2.26 -6.13
CA LYS A 125 -1.05 1.81 -5.82
C LYS A 125 -2.01 2.99 -5.79
N SER A 126 -3.25 2.80 -6.26
CA SER A 126 -4.25 3.86 -6.13
C SER A 126 -4.65 4.09 -4.67
N ARG A 127 -4.96 5.34 -4.30
CA ARG A 127 -5.44 5.70 -2.95
C ARG A 127 -6.59 4.81 -2.48
N LYS A 128 -7.58 4.57 -3.36
CA LYS A 128 -8.76 3.74 -3.04
C LYS A 128 -8.36 2.30 -2.72
N SER A 129 -7.47 1.70 -3.52
CA SER A 129 -7.00 0.33 -3.30
C SER A 129 -6.09 0.22 -2.08
N LEU A 130 -5.30 1.25 -1.78
CA LEU A 130 -4.45 1.29 -0.59
C LEU A 130 -5.27 1.43 0.69
N ALA A 131 -6.22 2.38 0.74
CA ALA A 131 -7.11 2.56 1.89
C ALA A 131 -7.93 1.29 2.17
N ARG A 132 -8.44 0.63 1.12
CA ARG A 132 -9.11 -0.67 1.25
C ARG A 132 -8.17 -1.71 1.86
N LYS A 133 -6.97 -1.87 1.31
CA LYS A 133 -5.98 -2.84 1.80
C LYS A 133 -5.64 -2.65 3.28
N ILE A 134 -5.41 -1.40 3.71
CA ILE A 134 -5.12 -1.10 5.13
C ILE A 134 -6.28 -1.56 6.02
N ARG A 135 -7.53 -1.31 5.63
CA ARG A 135 -8.70 -1.77 6.39
C ARG A 135 -8.85 -3.29 6.40
N ASP A 136 -8.73 -3.92 5.24
CA ASP A 136 -8.88 -5.36 5.07
C ASP A 136 -7.83 -6.09 5.94
N ASP A 137 -6.57 -5.66 5.85
CA ASP A 137 -5.45 -6.25 6.60
C ASP A 137 -5.63 -6.00 8.12
N ALA A 138 -5.99 -4.77 8.54
CA ALA A 138 -6.27 -4.45 9.94
C ALA A 138 -7.41 -5.30 10.53
N ALA A 139 -8.47 -5.54 9.75
CA ALA A 139 -9.60 -6.35 10.18
C ALA A 139 -9.26 -7.85 10.22
N SER A 140 -8.55 -8.35 9.19
CA SER A 140 -8.12 -9.75 9.10
C SER A 140 -7.17 -10.13 10.22
N ASP A 141 -6.18 -9.27 10.50
CA ASP A 141 -5.11 -9.56 11.44
C ASP A 141 -5.44 -9.06 12.86
N ASN A 142 -6.59 -8.40 13.02
CA ASN A 142 -7.08 -7.81 14.27
C ASN A 142 -6.05 -6.84 14.91
N ILE A 143 -5.52 -5.94 14.08
CA ILE A 143 -4.51 -4.93 14.45
C ILE A 143 -5.01 -3.50 14.17
N PRO A 144 -4.40 -2.46 14.78
CA PRO A 144 -4.67 -1.07 14.45
C PRO A 144 -4.43 -0.74 12.98
N LEU A 145 -5.14 0.27 12.45
CA LEU A 145 -4.94 0.72 11.07
C LEU A 145 -3.51 1.21 10.81
N THR A 146 -2.87 1.81 11.81
CA THR A 146 -1.48 2.29 11.70
C THR A 146 -0.49 1.15 11.49
N ASP A 147 -0.70 0.02 12.16
CA ASP A 147 0.18 -1.14 12.08
C ASP A 147 -0.01 -1.84 10.74
N ALA A 148 -1.27 -2.02 10.32
CA ALA A 148 -1.60 -2.51 8.98
C ALA A 148 -1.00 -1.62 7.88
N ALA A 149 -1.05 -0.28 8.05
CA ALA A 149 -0.44 0.68 7.13
C ALA A 149 1.09 0.55 7.08
N ALA A 150 1.74 0.40 8.23
CA ALA A 150 3.19 0.22 8.33
C ALA A 150 3.66 -1.08 7.65
N ASP A 151 2.82 -2.12 7.60
CA ASP A 151 3.15 -3.41 6.98
C ASP A 151 2.85 -3.52 5.49
N VAL A 152 2.19 -2.53 4.89
CA VAL A 152 1.99 -2.48 3.44
C VAL A 152 3.34 -2.37 2.73
N SER A 153 3.68 -3.41 1.96
CA SER A 153 4.92 -3.44 1.17
C SER A 153 4.72 -3.19 -0.32
N ASP A 154 3.48 -3.13 -0.79
CA ASP A 154 3.12 -3.02 -2.21
C ASP A 154 2.53 -1.65 -2.59
N VAL A 155 2.89 -0.59 -1.85
CA VAL A 155 2.56 0.79 -2.25
C VAL A 155 3.29 1.13 -3.55
N LEU A 156 4.59 0.78 -3.60
CA LEU A 156 5.39 0.71 -4.82
C LEU A 156 5.48 -0.75 -5.27
N ARG A 157 5.15 -1.00 -6.54
CA ARG A 157 5.23 -2.32 -7.15
C ARG A 157 5.87 -2.25 -8.53
N TYR A 158 6.86 -3.09 -8.75
CA TYR A 158 7.55 -3.22 -10.02
C TYR A 158 7.49 -4.65 -10.53
N THR A 159 7.52 -4.80 -11.85
CA THR A 159 7.62 -6.12 -12.48
C THR A 159 8.79 -6.14 -13.47
N MET A 160 9.76 -7.01 -13.23
CA MET A 160 10.83 -7.30 -14.19
C MET A 160 10.48 -8.57 -14.96
N VAL A 161 10.70 -8.53 -16.27
CA VAL A 161 10.44 -9.65 -17.17
C VAL A 161 11.68 -9.99 -17.98
N ALA A 162 12.05 -11.27 -18.00
CA ALA A 162 13.09 -11.83 -18.84
C ALA A 162 12.57 -13.10 -19.54
N ASP A 163 13.13 -13.45 -20.70
CA ASP A 163 12.79 -14.71 -21.36
C ASP A 163 13.15 -15.94 -20.50
N GLU A 164 12.63 -17.11 -20.87
CA GLU A 164 12.82 -18.33 -20.07
C GLU A 164 14.30 -18.70 -19.92
N LYS A 165 15.11 -18.46 -20.95
CA LYS A 165 16.55 -18.79 -20.96
C LYS A 165 17.36 -17.90 -20.02
N ASN A 166 17.03 -16.60 -19.95
CA ASN A 166 17.75 -15.65 -19.12
C ASN A 166 17.10 -15.43 -17.74
N TYR A 167 15.98 -16.09 -17.42
CA TYR A 167 15.25 -15.88 -16.16
C TYR A 167 16.13 -16.03 -14.93
N GLY A 168 16.88 -17.13 -14.81
CA GLY A 168 17.76 -17.36 -13.66
C GLY A 168 18.89 -16.33 -13.55
N GLN A 169 19.39 -15.84 -14.69
CA GLN A 169 20.41 -14.79 -14.74
C GLN A 169 19.83 -13.44 -14.30
N MET A 170 18.65 -13.07 -14.81
CA MET A 170 17.92 -11.86 -14.41
C MET A 170 17.72 -11.82 -12.88
N VAL A 171 17.31 -12.92 -12.26
CA VAL A 171 17.12 -12.93 -10.80
C VAL A 171 18.42 -12.60 -10.07
N ARG A 172 19.55 -13.19 -10.49
CA ARG A 172 20.87 -12.90 -9.88
C ARG A 172 21.29 -11.46 -10.10
N ASP A 173 21.22 -10.97 -11.33
CA ASP A 173 21.71 -9.65 -11.71
C ASP A 173 20.90 -8.55 -11.05
N VAL A 174 19.57 -8.65 -11.07
CA VAL A 174 18.69 -7.65 -10.47
C VAL A 174 18.88 -7.59 -8.96
N ILE A 175 18.88 -8.73 -8.25
CA ILE A 175 19.04 -8.73 -6.79
C ILE A 175 20.43 -8.20 -6.38
N THR A 176 21.49 -8.60 -7.10
CA THR A 176 22.85 -8.13 -6.83
C THR A 176 22.96 -6.62 -7.06
N ALA A 177 22.40 -6.12 -8.17
CA ALA A 177 22.40 -4.70 -8.51
C ALA A 177 21.66 -3.87 -7.45
N LEU A 178 20.47 -4.32 -7.01
CA LEU A 178 19.71 -3.61 -5.98
C LEU A 178 20.46 -3.56 -4.64
N ARG A 179 21.12 -4.65 -4.22
CA ARG A 179 21.95 -4.62 -3.01
C ARG A 179 23.12 -3.64 -3.09
N ARG A 180 23.77 -3.54 -4.26
CA ARG A 180 24.85 -2.56 -4.47
C ARG A 180 24.36 -1.11 -4.34
N GLN A 181 23.08 -0.86 -4.61
CA GLN A 181 22.42 0.43 -4.40
C GLN A 181 21.94 0.63 -2.95
N GLY A 182 22.30 -0.26 -2.01
CA GLY A 182 21.89 -0.19 -0.61
C GLY A 182 20.45 -0.64 -0.34
N ILE A 183 19.76 -1.20 -1.34
CA ILE A 183 18.40 -1.72 -1.17
C ILE A 183 18.47 -3.10 -0.50
N ARG A 184 17.77 -3.24 0.62
CA ARG A 184 17.73 -4.48 1.40
C ARG A 184 16.62 -5.39 0.90
N ILE A 185 16.90 -6.69 0.85
CA ILE A 185 15.90 -7.72 0.55
C ILE A 185 15.28 -8.18 1.87
N LEU A 186 14.03 -7.78 2.14
CA LEU A 186 13.31 -8.16 3.36
C LEU A 186 12.72 -9.57 3.27
N LYS A 187 12.23 -9.94 2.10
CA LYS A 187 11.62 -11.24 1.85
C LYS A 187 11.83 -11.64 0.41
N PHE A 188 12.21 -12.89 0.18
CA PHE A 188 12.34 -13.47 -1.14
C PHE A 188 11.47 -14.71 -1.21
N ARG A 189 10.41 -14.68 -2.01
CA ARG A 189 9.45 -15.77 -2.15
C ARG A 189 9.51 -16.32 -3.57
N ASN A 190 10.09 -17.49 -3.72
CA ASN A 190 9.99 -18.27 -4.93
C ASN A 190 8.68 -19.06 -4.94
N ALA A 191 7.85 -18.84 -5.96
CA ALA A 191 6.56 -19.48 -6.11
C ALA A 191 6.45 -20.32 -7.40
N TRP A 192 7.55 -20.52 -8.12
CA TRP A 192 7.58 -21.45 -9.25
C TRP A 192 7.18 -22.86 -8.84
N GLY A 193 6.31 -23.49 -9.63
CA GLY A 193 5.69 -24.78 -9.29
C GLY A 193 4.50 -24.67 -8.32
N GLY A 194 4.09 -23.45 -7.95
CA GLY A 194 2.91 -23.19 -7.13
C GLY A 194 1.59 -23.37 -7.89
N LYS A 195 0.46 -23.33 -7.16
CA LYS A 195 -0.87 -23.53 -7.75
C LYS A 195 -1.50 -22.27 -8.35
N PHE A 196 -1.24 -21.11 -7.75
CA PHE A 196 -2.02 -19.88 -7.99
C PHE A 196 -1.20 -18.70 -8.53
N TYR A 197 0.11 -18.88 -8.64
CA TYR A 197 1.04 -17.85 -9.07
C TYR A 197 2.36 -18.50 -9.48
N GLN A 198 2.96 -18.01 -10.56
CA GLN A 198 4.19 -18.55 -11.14
C GLN A 198 5.17 -17.40 -11.34
N GLY A 199 6.19 -17.32 -10.49
CA GLY A 199 7.14 -16.21 -10.45
C GLY A 199 7.85 -16.10 -9.11
N ILE A 200 8.71 -15.09 -8.99
CA ILE A 200 9.36 -14.73 -7.73
C ILE A 200 8.84 -13.37 -7.29
N ASN A 201 8.47 -13.26 -6.01
CA ASN A 201 8.05 -12.01 -5.38
C ASN A 201 9.06 -11.63 -4.29
N VAL A 202 9.52 -10.38 -4.33
CA VAL A 202 10.57 -9.88 -3.46
C VAL A 202 10.07 -8.62 -2.75
N LYS A 203 10.16 -8.60 -1.42
CA LYS A 203 9.95 -7.40 -0.63
C LYS A 203 11.28 -6.69 -0.44
N LEU A 204 11.32 -5.42 -0.82
CA LEU A 204 12.47 -4.54 -0.78
C LEU A 204 12.29 -3.51 0.35
N LEU A 205 13.41 -3.00 0.85
CA LEU A 205 13.49 -1.82 1.69
C LEU A 205 14.58 -0.90 1.13
N THR A 206 14.17 0.28 0.67
CA THR A 206 15.10 1.32 0.21
C THR A 206 15.89 1.92 1.37
N PRO A 207 17.03 2.59 1.10
CA PRO A 207 17.84 3.21 2.15
C PRO A 207 17.09 4.24 3.02
N ASP A 208 16.09 4.92 2.46
CA ASP A 208 15.21 5.89 3.16
C ASP A 208 14.03 5.22 3.90
N GLY A 209 13.99 3.87 3.94
CA GLY A 209 13.02 3.11 4.72
C GLY A 209 11.70 2.82 4.00
N MET A 210 11.58 3.11 2.70
CA MET A 210 10.38 2.78 1.93
C MET A 210 10.35 1.29 1.56
N LYS A 211 9.24 0.61 1.92
CA LYS A 211 8.98 -0.76 1.48
C LYS A 211 8.47 -0.76 0.04
N ALA A 212 8.92 -1.73 -0.76
CA ALA A 212 8.43 -1.93 -2.12
C ALA A 212 8.34 -3.42 -2.48
N GLU A 213 7.57 -3.73 -3.52
CA GLU A 213 7.44 -5.07 -4.08
C GLU A 213 8.09 -5.13 -5.47
N LEU A 214 8.91 -6.14 -5.69
CA LEU A 214 9.45 -6.48 -7.00
C LEU A 214 8.98 -7.90 -7.39
N GLN A 215 8.35 -8.00 -8.55
CA GLN A 215 7.89 -9.25 -9.14
C GLN A 215 8.82 -9.61 -10.31
N LEU A 216 9.28 -10.86 -10.37
CA LEU A 216 10.19 -11.36 -11.39
C LEU A 216 9.49 -12.47 -12.17
N HIS A 217 9.28 -12.24 -13.47
CA HIS A 217 8.45 -13.09 -14.33
C HIS A 217 9.12 -13.43 -15.67
N THR A 218 8.62 -14.48 -16.32
CA THR A 218 8.72 -14.65 -17.78
C THR A 218 7.58 -13.93 -18.48
N PRO A 219 7.68 -13.62 -19.80
CA PRO A 219 6.57 -13.02 -20.55
C PRO A 219 5.25 -13.79 -20.39
N GLN A 220 5.30 -15.12 -20.51
CA GLN A 220 4.12 -15.97 -20.38
C GLN A 220 3.54 -15.93 -18.96
N SER A 221 4.38 -16.04 -17.93
CA SER A 221 3.91 -16.01 -16.54
C SER A 221 3.34 -14.64 -16.13
N PHE A 222 3.89 -13.55 -16.69
CA PHE A 222 3.37 -12.20 -16.47
C PHE A 222 1.99 -12.03 -17.10
N ASP A 223 1.83 -12.44 -18.37
CA ASP A 223 0.53 -12.40 -19.06
C ASP A 223 -0.53 -13.27 -18.36
N ILE A 224 -0.17 -14.47 -17.91
CA ILE A 224 -1.07 -15.31 -17.11
C ILE A 224 -1.41 -14.66 -15.76
N LYS A 225 -0.46 -13.98 -15.10
CA LYS A 225 -0.72 -13.22 -13.87
C LYS A 225 -1.73 -12.10 -14.11
N GLU A 226 -1.63 -11.36 -15.21
CA GLU A 226 -2.59 -10.30 -15.55
C GLU A 226 -3.99 -10.87 -15.76
N ARG A 227 -4.10 -11.96 -16.53
CA ARG A 227 -5.39 -12.66 -16.75
C ARG A 227 -5.96 -13.27 -15.47
N SER A 228 -5.09 -13.75 -14.58
CA SER A 228 -5.48 -14.39 -13.32
C SER A 228 -5.92 -13.40 -12.25
N HIS A 229 -5.68 -12.10 -12.44
CA HIS A 229 -5.96 -11.07 -11.44
C HIS A 229 -7.45 -11.04 -11.04
N VAL A 230 -8.36 -11.26 -12.00
CA VAL A 230 -9.80 -11.31 -11.72
C VAL A 230 -10.17 -12.45 -10.76
N PHE A 231 -9.58 -13.64 -10.93
CA PHE A 231 -9.83 -14.78 -10.04
C PHE A 231 -9.27 -14.54 -8.65
N TYR A 232 -8.13 -13.84 -8.56
CA TYR A 232 -7.58 -13.41 -7.29
C TYR A 232 -8.53 -12.45 -6.56
N GLU A 233 -9.09 -11.45 -7.25
CA GLU A 233 -10.03 -10.49 -6.65
C GLU A 233 -11.31 -11.18 -6.16
N ILE A 234 -11.87 -12.13 -6.92
CA ILE A 234 -13.05 -12.92 -6.50
C ILE A 234 -12.73 -13.70 -5.22
N ARG A 235 -11.62 -14.45 -5.20
CA ARG A 235 -11.25 -15.29 -4.06
C ARG A 235 -11.03 -14.51 -2.75
N ARG A 236 -10.56 -13.25 -2.84
CA ARG A 236 -10.30 -12.42 -1.66
C ARG A 236 -11.50 -11.60 -1.22
N SER A 237 -12.55 -11.51 -2.04
CA SER A 237 -13.70 -10.66 -1.78
C SER A 237 -14.62 -11.34 -0.77
N ALA A 238 -14.88 -10.66 0.36
CA ALA A 238 -15.89 -11.10 1.33
C ALA A 238 -17.32 -11.06 0.76
N ALA A 239 -17.53 -10.37 -0.38
CA ALA A 239 -18.83 -10.31 -1.05
C ALA A 239 -19.07 -11.46 -2.03
N SER A 240 -18.06 -12.29 -2.32
CA SER A 240 -18.20 -13.39 -3.26
C SER A 240 -18.85 -14.62 -2.63
N THR A 241 -19.67 -15.32 -3.41
CA THR A 241 -20.34 -16.55 -2.97
C THR A 241 -19.37 -17.73 -2.92
N ALA A 242 -19.74 -18.80 -2.20
CA ALA A 242 -18.93 -20.01 -2.12
C ALA A 242 -18.71 -20.63 -3.52
N GLU A 243 -19.73 -20.61 -4.37
CA GLU A 243 -19.71 -21.10 -5.75
C GLU A 243 -18.77 -20.27 -6.64
N GLU A 244 -18.83 -18.93 -6.53
CA GLU A 244 -17.92 -18.04 -7.24
C GLU A 244 -16.47 -18.27 -6.84
N ILE A 245 -16.21 -18.38 -5.53
CA ILE A 245 -14.87 -18.66 -5.01
C ILE A 245 -14.38 -20.02 -5.51
N LYS A 246 -15.22 -21.07 -5.47
CA LYS A 246 -14.87 -22.41 -5.95
C LYS A 246 -14.50 -22.38 -7.44
N LYS A 247 -15.29 -21.69 -8.26
CA LYS A 247 -15.01 -21.51 -9.69
C LYS A 247 -13.71 -20.74 -9.92
N ALA A 248 -13.51 -19.62 -9.22
CA ALA A 248 -12.29 -18.82 -9.32
C ALA A 248 -11.03 -19.60 -8.89
N ILE A 249 -11.14 -20.49 -7.90
CA ILE A 249 -10.04 -21.39 -7.52
C ILE A 249 -9.70 -22.34 -8.68
N ALA A 250 -10.71 -23.00 -9.25
CA ALA A 250 -10.49 -23.94 -10.36
C ALA A 250 -9.89 -23.23 -11.58
N ASP A 251 -10.46 -22.10 -11.99
CA ASP A 251 -10.00 -21.31 -13.14
C ASP A 251 -8.57 -20.79 -12.92
N SER A 252 -8.25 -20.32 -11.70
CA SER A 252 -6.91 -19.86 -11.33
C SER A 252 -5.87 -20.98 -11.41
N ILE A 253 -6.20 -22.19 -10.94
CA ILE A 253 -5.29 -23.35 -11.03
C ILE A 253 -5.07 -23.74 -12.48
N ALA A 254 -6.16 -23.85 -13.25
CA ALA A 254 -6.11 -24.27 -14.64
C ALA A 254 -5.22 -23.32 -15.46
N ILE A 255 -5.43 -22.00 -15.36
CA ILE A 255 -4.64 -21.05 -16.14
C ILE A 255 -3.17 -20.98 -15.68
N ASN A 256 -2.89 -21.10 -14.38
CA ASN A 256 -1.50 -21.08 -13.88
C ASN A 256 -0.74 -22.36 -14.23
N SER A 257 -1.41 -23.50 -14.44
CA SER A 257 -0.78 -24.73 -14.91
C SER A 257 -0.27 -24.66 -16.36
N LEU A 258 -0.71 -23.66 -17.14
CA LEU A 258 -0.26 -23.45 -18.52
C LEU A 258 1.12 -22.77 -18.59
N VAL A 259 1.60 -22.19 -17.49
CA VAL A 259 2.89 -21.49 -17.45
C VAL A 259 4.02 -22.51 -17.58
N ARG A 260 4.91 -22.29 -18.55
CA ARG A 260 6.18 -23.03 -18.60
C ARG A 260 7.12 -22.51 -17.53
N VAL A 261 7.54 -23.41 -16.65
CA VAL A 261 8.51 -23.12 -15.60
C VAL A 261 9.91 -23.08 -16.23
N PRO A 262 10.66 -21.96 -16.12
CA PRO A 262 12.01 -21.89 -16.67
C PRO A 262 12.92 -22.93 -16.02
N GLN A 263 13.91 -23.40 -16.79
CA GLN A 263 14.87 -24.38 -16.28
C GLN A 263 15.56 -23.86 -15.01
N GLY A 264 15.55 -24.68 -13.96
CA GLY A 264 16.14 -24.35 -12.66
C GLY A 264 15.37 -23.31 -11.83
N ALA A 265 14.26 -22.76 -12.31
CA ALA A 265 13.55 -21.68 -11.62
C ALA A 265 13.04 -22.08 -10.22
N MET A 266 12.63 -23.33 -10.03
CA MET A 266 12.16 -23.84 -8.74
C MET A 266 13.26 -23.91 -7.68
N SER A 267 14.53 -24.03 -8.10
CA SER A 267 15.69 -24.14 -7.21
C SER A 267 16.35 -22.79 -6.91
N ILE A 268 15.84 -21.70 -7.50
CA ILE A 268 16.39 -20.36 -7.26
C ILE A 268 16.12 -19.95 -5.81
N THR A 269 17.19 -19.67 -5.09
CA THR A 269 17.16 -19.04 -3.77
C THR A 269 17.54 -17.56 -3.90
N CYS A 270 17.34 -16.79 -2.83
CA CYS A 270 17.80 -15.40 -2.80
C CYS A 270 19.33 -15.40 -2.99
N PRO A 271 19.87 -14.72 -4.02
CA PRO A 271 21.31 -14.60 -4.20
C PRO A 271 21.99 -14.07 -2.92
N ALA A 272 23.27 -14.38 -2.73
CA ALA A 272 24.07 -13.86 -1.62
C ALA A 272 24.47 -12.39 -1.82
#